data_AF-A0A931SE93-F1
#
_entry.id   AF-A0A931SE93-F1
#
_cell.length_a   1.000
_cell.length_b   1.000
_cell.length_c   1.000
_cell.angle_alpha   90.00
_cell.angle_beta   90.00
_cell.angle_gamma   90.00
#
_symmetry.space_group_name_H-M   'P 1'
#
loop_
_entity.id
_entity.type
_entity.pdbx_description
1 polymer ?
#
loop_
_entity_poly.entity_id
_entity_poly.type
_entity_poly.pdbx_seq_one_letter_code
_entity_poly.pdbx_strand_id
1 'polypeptide(L)' 'MPSTSKAQRRAAAIAENEPEKLYKRNRGLLKMSKSELHDFASGGEKDLPTRITREGVKKRLGKRK' A
#
# COMPACT_ATOMS: atom_id res chain seq x y z
N MET A 1 11.84 6.13 -2.17
CA MET A 1 12.18 6.47 -0.76
C MET A 1 10.97 6.13 0.12
N PRO A 2 11.06 5.19 1.07
CA PRO A 2 9.90 4.78 1.86
C PRO A 2 9.51 5.85 2.89
N SER A 3 8.21 6.11 3.07
CA SER A 3 7.77 7.06 4.11
C SER A 3 8.06 6.49 5.50
N THR A 4 8.62 7.33 6.36
CA THR A 4 8.85 7.02 7.78
C THR A 4 7.53 6.88 8.54
N SER A 5 6.47 7.57 8.11
CA SER A 5 5.16 7.55 8.77
C SER A 5 4.26 6.42 8.29
N LYS A 6 3.76 5.60 9.22
CA LYS A 6 2.81 4.50 8.94
C LYS A 6 1.53 4.99 8.25
N ALA A 7 1.02 6.15 8.66
CA ALA A 7 -0.20 6.72 8.10
C ALA A 7 -0.02 7.08 6.61
N GLN A 8 1.16 7.59 6.25
CA GLN A 8 1.47 7.95 4.86
C GLN A 8 1.67 6.70 4.00
N ARG A 9 2.31 5.65 4.52
CA ARG A 9 2.42 4.35 3.83
C ARG A 9 1.06 3.74 3.53
N ARG A 10 0.15 3.76 4.50
CA ARG A 10 -1.25 3.32 4.31
C ARG A 10 -1.98 4.15 3.26
N ALA A 11 -1.88 5.47 3.34
CA ALA A 11 -2.54 6.34 2.38
C ALA A 11 -2.00 6.15 0.96
N ALA A 12 -0.68 5.95 0.79
CA ALA A 12 -0.07 5.66 -0.49
C ALA A 12 -0.50 4.28 -1.04
N ALA A 13 -0.52 3.25 -0.19
CA ALA A 13 -0.99 1.91 -0.56
C ALA A 13 -2.47 1.91 -0.98
N ILE A 14 -3.32 2.69 -0.31
CA ILE A 14 -4.72 2.90 -0.69
C ILE A 14 -4.79 3.66 -2.02
N ALA A 15 -4.01 4.73 -2.19
CA ALA A 15 -4.00 5.49 -3.44
C ALA A 15 -3.54 4.63 -4.65
N GLU A 16 -2.61 3.70 -4.45
CA GLU A 16 -2.10 2.81 -5.49
C GLU A 16 -3.10 1.69 -5.87
N ASN A 17 -3.74 1.07 -4.87
CA ASN A 17 -4.53 -0.16 -5.05
C ASN A 17 -6.05 0.07 -5.00
N GLU A 18 -6.52 1.02 -4.20
CA GLU A 18 -7.94 1.28 -3.91
C GLU A 18 -8.23 2.79 -3.79
N PRO A 19 -8.04 3.59 -4.87
CA PRO A 19 -8.11 5.06 -4.81
C PRO A 19 -9.48 5.59 -4.37
N GLU A 20 -10.56 4.82 -4.55
CA GLU A 20 -11.91 5.16 -4.12
C GLU A 20 -12.07 5.18 -2.59
N LYS A 21 -11.28 4.38 -1.87
CA LYS A 21 -11.28 4.35 -0.39
C LYS A 21 -10.33 5.37 0.22
N LEU A 22 -9.69 6.19 -0.60
CA LEU A 22 -8.78 7.22 -0.13
C LEU A 22 -9.56 8.37 0.52
N TYR A 23 -9.20 8.69 1.76
CA TYR A 23 -9.78 9.82 2.49
C TYR A 23 -9.67 11.12 1.70
N LYS A 24 -10.72 11.97 1.76
CA LYS A 24 -10.77 13.26 1.05
C LYS A 24 -9.53 14.13 1.30
N ARG A 25 -9.04 14.20 2.54
CA ARG A 25 -7.82 14.93 2.94
C ARG A 25 -6.52 14.43 2.28
N ASN A 26 -6.49 13.18 1.83
CA ASN A 26 -5.31 12.55 1.25
C ASN A 26 -5.38 12.47 -0.28
N ARG A 27 -6.42 13.04 -0.91
CA ARG A 27 -6.60 13.02 -2.38
C ARG A 27 -5.45 13.65 -3.16
N GLY A 28 -4.62 14.49 -2.52
CA GLY A 28 -3.38 14.98 -3.12
C GLY A 28 -2.44 13.85 -3.57
N LEU A 29 -2.48 12.69 -2.90
CA LEU A 29 -1.69 11.52 -3.29
C LEU A 29 -2.09 10.93 -4.65
N LEU A 30 -3.33 11.15 -5.11
CA LEU A 30 -3.77 10.70 -6.44
C LEU A 30 -3.05 11.42 -7.59
N LYS A 31 -2.42 12.57 -7.31
CA LYS A 31 -1.61 13.30 -8.28
C LYS A 31 -0.19 12.75 -8.41
N MET A 32 0.23 11.88 -7.49
CA MET A 32 1.56 11.27 -7.52
C MET A 32 1.62 10.16 -8.57
N SER A 33 2.81 9.91 -9.11
CA SER A 33 2.99 8.81 -10.03
C SER A 33 2.85 7.47 -9.29
N LYS A 34 2.44 6.44 -10.03
CA LYS A 34 2.29 5.09 -9.47
C LYS A 34 3.60 4.56 -8.88
N SER A 35 4.74 4.88 -9.48
CA SER A 35 6.07 4.51 -8.99
C SER A 35 6.38 5.15 -7.64
N GLU A 36 6.07 6.44 -7.48
CA GLU A 36 6.24 7.12 -6.19
C GLU A 36 5.32 6.53 -5.12
N LEU A 37 4.05 6.28 -5.46
CA LEU A 37 3.10 5.65 -4.54
C LEU A 37 3.57 4.25 -4.11
N HIS A 38 4.11 3.47 -5.04
CA HIS A 38 4.68 2.16 -4.78
C HIS A 38 5.89 2.24 -3.83
N ASP A 39 6.79 3.18 -4.09
CA ASP A 39 7.95 3.47 -3.25
C ASP A 39 7.52 3.81 -1.81
N PHE A 40 6.48 4.63 -1.66
CA PHE A 40 5.90 4.96 -0.36
C PHE A 40 5.20 3.76 0.30
N ALA A 41 4.50 2.92 -0.46
CA ALA A 41 3.78 1.75 0.04
C ALA A 41 4.71 0.55 0.38
N SER A 42 5.90 0.48 -0.22
CA SER A 42 6.84 -0.65 -0.10
C SER A 42 7.48 -0.83 1.29
N GLY A 43 7.35 0.16 2.18
CA GLY A 43 7.95 0.09 3.51
C GLY A 43 7.25 -0.97 4.37
N GLY A 44 7.90 -2.13 4.55
CA GLY A 44 7.47 -3.42 5.13
C GLY A 44 6.52 -3.48 6.33
N GLU A 45 5.44 -2.71 6.32
CA GLU A 45 4.35 -2.73 7.28
C GLU A 45 3.42 -3.88 6.94
N LYS A 46 3.09 -4.69 7.95
CA LYS A 46 2.07 -5.74 7.84
C LYS A 46 0.68 -5.08 7.72
N ASP A 47 -0.22 -5.71 6.96
CA ASP A 47 -1.61 -5.26 6.73
C ASP A 47 -1.81 -3.98 5.90
N LEU A 48 -0.85 -3.61 5.07
CA LEU A 48 -1.10 -2.63 4.01
C LEU A 48 -2.02 -3.23 2.92
N PRO A 49 -2.97 -2.45 2.36
CA PRO A 49 -3.71 -2.85 1.18
C PRO A 49 -2.71 -3.04 0.05
N THR A 50 -2.45 -4.30 -0.23
CA THR A 50 -1.50 -4.76 -1.24
C THR A 50 -2.33 -5.49 -2.26
N ARG A 51 -2.09 -5.23 -3.56
CA ARG A 51 -2.64 -6.08 -4.60
C ARG A 51 -2.20 -7.51 -4.30
N ILE A 52 -3.14 -8.36 -3.89
CA ILE A 52 -2.85 -9.73 -3.52
C ILE A 52 -2.44 -10.45 -4.79
N THR A 53 -1.14 -10.58 -5.03
CA THR A 53 -0.64 -11.46 -6.08
C THR A 53 -0.92 -12.90 -5.63
N ARG A 54 -1.10 -13.82 -6.58
CA ARG A 54 -1.29 -15.25 -6.28
C ARG A 54 -0.18 -15.80 -5.37
N GLU A 55 1.02 -15.23 -5.43
CA GLU A 55 2.16 -15.57 -4.57
C GLU A 55 2.03 -15.04 -3.14
N GLY A 56 1.48 -13.85 -2.94
CA GLY A 56 1.18 -13.29 -1.62
C GLY A 56 0.14 -14.12 -0.85
N VAL A 57 -0.85 -14.66 -1.56
CA VAL A 57 -1.83 -15.61 -1.01
C VAL A 57 -1.12 -16.89 -0.51
N LYS A 58 -0.24 -17.48 -1.33
CA LYS A 58 0.52 -18.68 -0.95
C LYS A 58 1.41 -18.45 0.29
N LYS A 59 2.07 -17.28 0.41
CA LYS A 59 2.87 -16.93 1.59
C LYS A 59 2.04 -16.76 2.88
N ARG A 60 0.82 -16.22 2.78
CA ARG A 60 -0.10 -16.10 3.93
C ARG A 60 -0.70 -17.44 4.34
N LEU A 61 -0.98 -18.32 3.37
CA LEU A 61 -1.54 -19.66 3.61
C LEU A 61 -0.49 -20.68 4.09
N GLY A 62 0.79 -20.51 3.71
CA GLY A 62 1.88 -21.43 4.04
C GLY A 62 2.48 -21.31 5.44
N LYS A 63 2.00 -20.38 6.29
CA LYS A 63 2.47 -20.20 7.69
C LYS A 63 1.64 -20.95 8.74
N ARG A 64 0.87 -21.96 8.33
CA ARG A 64 0.29 -22.96 9.23
C ARG A 64 1.03 -24.28 9.02
N LYS A 65 2.19 -24.42 9.63
CA LYS A 65 2.77 -25.72 9.98
C LYS A 65 3.48 -25.59 11.31
#